data_AF-A0A957FI23-F1
#
_entry.id   AF-A0A957FI23-F1
#
_cell.length_a   1.000
_cell.length_b   1.000
_cell.length_c   1.000
_cell.angle_alpha   90.00
_cell.angle_beta   90.00
_cell.angle_gamma   90.00
#
_symmetry.space_group_name_H-M   'P 1'
#
loop_
_entity.id
_entity.type
_entity.pdbx_description
1 polymer ?
#
loop_
_entity_poly.entity_id
_entity_poly.type
_entity_poly.pdbx_seq_one_letter_code
_entity_poly.pdbx_strand_id
1 'polypeptide(L)'
;MNNNGHTPLSKLPRVSERRIALRVTPAAERAIRHGHPWVFANAIQQQSHQGQVGDTAVIFDRKRRFLAIGLYDPYAPIRVRILHTGQPVQIDTNWFRQQIQQAAARRQTLPDNTTGYRLVHGENDGLPGLVIDRYDQVYVMRLDTAAWVPHLNDVLAALTETTGAAQIVLRLSRTVQQIE
;
A
#
# COMPACT_ATOMS: atom_id res chain seq x y z
N MET A 1 -29.39 -21.37 3.40
CA MET A 1 -28.10 -21.81 2.83
C MET A 1 -27.06 -20.81 3.28
N ASN A 2 -26.32 -21.13 4.34
CA ASN A 2 -25.42 -20.20 5.02
C ASN A 2 -24.14 -20.06 4.21
N ASN A 3 -24.09 -19.01 3.39
CA ASN A 3 -22.87 -18.63 2.67
C ASN A 3 -22.03 -17.77 3.63
N ASN A 4 -21.34 -18.40 4.58
CA ASN A 4 -20.32 -17.72 5.37
C ASN A 4 -19.18 -17.35 4.41
N GLY A 5 -19.25 -16.14 3.85
CA GLY A 5 -18.38 -15.59 2.82
C GLY A 5 -16.94 -15.37 3.27
N HIS A 6 -16.29 -16.41 3.77
CA HIS A 6 -14.86 -16.43 4.03
C HIS A 6 -14.14 -16.71 2.73
N THR A 7 -13.69 -15.66 2.03
CA THR A 7 -12.70 -15.83 0.96
C THR A 7 -11.38 -16.25 1.61
N PRO A 8 -10.88 -17.47 1.35
CA PRO A 8 -9.60 -17.90 1.91
C PRO A 8 -8.49 -17.00 1.39
N LEU A 9 -7.53 -16.62 2.25
CA LEU A 9 -6.37 -15.81 1.86
C LEU A 9 -5.61 -16.39 0.66
N SER A 10 -5.59 -17.72 0.54
CA SER A 10 -4.99 -18.43 -0.59
C SER A 10 -5.60 -18.10 -1.96
N LYS A 11 -6.80 -17.51 -2.01
CA LYS A 11 -7.48 -17.10 -3.25
C LYS A 11 -7.25 -15.63 -3.60
N LEU A 12 -6.59 -14.84 -2.74
CA LEU A 12 -6.25 -13.46 -3.07
C LEU A 12 -5.18 -13.43 -4.17
N PRO A 13 -5.24 -12.47 -5.11
CA PRO A 13 -4.21 -12.32 -6.13
C PRO A 13 -2.85 -12.06 -5.47
N ARG A 14 -1.79 -12.42 -6.18
CA ARG A 14 -0.40 -12.20 -5.73
C ARG A 14 0.23 -11.10 -6.55
N VAL A 15 1.19 -10.42 -5.94
CA VAL A 15 2.05 -9.44 -6.63
C VAL A 15 2.73 -10.11 -7.82
N SER A 16 2.72 -9.44 -8.97
CA SER A 16 3.49 -9.87 -10.14
C SER A 16 4.99 -9.91 -9.83
N GLU A 17 5.69 -10.95 -10.27
CA GLU A 17 7.15 -11.03 -10.18
C GLU A 17 7.83 -9.95 -11.05
N ARG A 18 7.13 -9.45 -12.07
CA ARG A 18 7.66 -8.47 -13.01
C ARG A 18 7.34 -7.05 -12.55
N ARG A 19 8.39 -6.32 -12.15
CA ARG A 19 8.30 -4.90 -11.79
C ARG A 19 8.22 -4.01 -13.02
N ILE A 20 7.49 -2.90 -12.93
CA ILE A 20 7.39 -1.90 -13.99
C ILE A 20 8.42 -0.81 -13.75
N ALA A 21 9.39 -0.65 -14.66
CA ALA A 21 10.28 0.51 -14.63
C ALA A 21 9.61 1.74 -15.26
N LEU A 22 9.65 2.87 -14.55
CA LEU A 22 9.08 4.15 -14.95
C LEU A 22 10.13 5.28 -14.92
N ARG A 23 10.00 6.23 -15.85
CA ARG A 23 10.64 7.55 -15.75
C ARG A 23 9.57 8.63 -15.72
N VAL A 24 9.82 9.66 -14.94
CA VAL A 24 8.85 10.72 -14.66
C VAL A 24 9.37 12.08 -15.10
N THR A 25 8.45 13.04 -15.22
CA THR A 25 8.79 14.42 -15.57
C THR A 25 9.73 15.05 -14.53
N PRO A 26 10.49 16.09 -14.93
CA PRO A 26 11.23 16.97 -14.03
C PRO A 26 10.50 17.39 -12.75
N ALA A 27 9.23 17.77 -12.88
CA ALA A 27 8.41 18.28 -11.80
C ALA A 27 8.02 17.16 -10.83
N ALA A 28 7.62 16.00 -11.34
CA ALA A 28 7.32 14.84 -10.51
C ALA A 28 8.56 14.33 -9.78
N GLU A 29 9.73 14.25 -10.44
CA GLU A 29 10.98 13.90 -9.75
C GLU A 29 11.23 14.82 -8.55
N ARG A 30 11.07 16.14 -8.74
CA ARG A 30 11.23 17.11 -7.65
C ARG A 30 10.20 16.87 -6.54
N ALA A 31 8.93 16.65 -6.88
CA ALA A 31 7.87 16.39 -5.90
C ALA A 31 8.15 15.12 -5.07
N ILE A 32 8.59 14.04 -5.72
CA ILE A 32 8.97 12.78 -5.06
C ILE A 32 10.11 13.02 -4.05
N ARG A 33 11.13 13.78 -4.44
CA ARG A 33 12.26 14.12 -3.53
C ARG A 33 11.83 14.95 -2.32
N HIS A 34 10.73 15.69 -2.41
CA HIS A 34 10.14 16.42 -1.28
C HIS A 34 9.11 15.59 -0.50
N GLY A 35 8.99 14.28 -0.78
CA GLY A 35 8.11 13.37 -0.05
C GLY A 35 6.66 13.33 -0.56
N HIS A 36 6.36 13.87 -1.75
CA HIS A 36 5.00 13.77 -2.30
C HIS A 36 4.65 12.30 -2.57
N PRO A 37 3.54 11.76 -2.02
CA PRO A 37 3.27 10.33 -2.04
C PRO A 37 2.69 9.81 -3.36
N TRP A 38 2.35 10.71 -4.29
CA TRP A 38 1.64 10.35 -5.52
C TRP A 38 2.40 10.79 -6.77
N VAL A 39 2.33 9.96 -7.80
CA VAL A 39 2.74 10.27 -9.17
C VAL A 39 1.50 10.17 -10.07
N PHE A 40 1.15 11.27 -10.73
CA PHE A 40 -0.01 11.33 -11.62
C PHE A 40 0.30 10.73 -12.99
N ALA A 41 -0.74 10.24 -13.68
CA ALA A 41 -0.61 9.59 -14.98
C ALA A 41 0.08 10.45 -16.05
N ASN A 42 -0.23 11.75 -16.09
CA ASN A 42 0.40 12.72 -17.00
C ASN A 42 1.88 13.00 -16.68
N ALA A 43 2.39 12.53 -15.54
CA ALA A 43 3.76 12.72 -15.13
C ALA A 43 4.69 11.57 -15.55
N ILE A 44 4.16 10.48 -16.13
CA ILE A 44 4.95 9.37 -16.68
C ILE A 44 5.45 9.74 -18.07
N GLN A 45 6.78 9.67 -18.27
CA GLN A 45 7.41 9.93 -19.57
C GLN A 45 7.80 8.65 -20.32
N GLN A 46 8.23 7.62 -19.58
CA GLN A 46 8.60 6.33 -20.15
C GLN A 46 8.14 5.22 -19.21
N GLN A 47 7.70 4.13 -19.81
CA GLN A 47 7.25 2.93 -19.12
C GLN A 47 7.79 1.72 -19.88
N SER A 48 8.36 0.77 -19.13
CA SER A 48 9.01 -0.43 -19.70
C SER A 48 8.04 -1.38 -20.43
N HIS A 49 6.82 -1.55 -19.92
CA HIS A 49 5.75 -2.34 -20.54
C HIS A 49 4.41 -2.00 -19.89
N GLN A 50 3.28 -2.45 -20.47
CA GLN A 50 1.97 -2.33 -19.82
C GLN A 50 1.95 -3.09 -18.49
N GLY A 51 1.35 -2.47 -17.48
CA GLY A 51 1.28 -2.97 -16.11
C GLY A 51 -0.14 -3.34 -15.70
N GLN A 52 -0.26 -4.08 -14.61
CA GLN A 52 -1.52 -4.43 -13.97
C GLN A 52 -1.71 -3.69 -12.66
N VAL A 53 -2.96 -3.63 -12.19
CA VAL A 53 -3.28 -3.02 -10.89
C VAL A 53 -2.52 -3.75 -9.79
N GLY A 54 -1.80 -2.99 -8.97
CA GLY A 54 -0.99 -3.50 -7.85
C GLY A 54 0.40 -4.00 -8.24
N ASP A 55 0.80 -3.91 -9.51
CA ASP A 55 2.18 -4.14 -9.89
C ASP A 55 3.12 -3.19 -9.13
N THR A 56 4.33 -3.68 -8.85
CA THR A 56 5.35 -2.86 -8.20
C THR A 56 6.05 -1.98 -9.24
N ALA A 57 5.85 -0.67 -9.15
CA ALA A 57 6.52 0.32 -9.98
C ALA A 57 7.85 0.76 -9.36
N VAL A 58 8.93 0.71 -10.14
CA VAL A 58 10.24 1.26 -9.79
C VAL A 58 10.48 2.50 -10.64
N ILE A 59 10.65 3.64 -9.97
CA ILE A 59 10.83 4.93 -10.60
C ILE A 59 12.31 5.28 -10.62
N PHE A 60 12.80 5.72 -11.78
CA PHE A 60 14.17 6.16 -11.98
C PHE A 60 14.24 7.67 -12.27
N ASP A 61 15.29 8.31 -11.77
CA ASP A 61 15.62 9.70 -12.10
C ASP A 61 16.20 9.84 -13.52
N ARG A 62 16.47 11.08 -13.95
CA ARG A 62 17.02 11.33 -15.29
C ARG A 62 18.41 10.72 -15.52
N LYS A 63 19.16 10.43 -14.45
CA LYS A 63 20.47 9.78 -14.49
C LYS A 63 20.37 8.25 -14.38
N ARG A 64 19.17 7.69 -14.52
CA ARG A 64 18.87 6.24 -14.39
C ARG A 64 19.19 5.67 -13.00
N ARG A 65 19.17 6.50 -11.96
CA ARG A 65 19.32 6.05 -10.57
C ARG A 65 17.95 5.78 -9.96
N PHE A 66 17.87 4.83 -9.04
CA PHE A 66 16.65 4.59 -8.27
C PHE A 66 16.19 5.89 -7.60
N LEU A 67 14.89 6.15 -7.68
CA LEU A 67 14.26 7.32 -7.07
C LEU A 67 13.21 6.90 -6.04
N ALA A 68 12.32 5.99 -6.43
CA ALA A 68 11.21 5.55 -5.60
C ALA A 68 10.67 4.19 -6.04
N ILE A 69 9.94 3.54 -5.15
CA ILE A 69 9.16 2.33 -5.41
C ILE A 69 7.74 2.52 -4.88
N GLY A 70 6.74 1.99 -5.59
CA GLY A 70 5.34 2.20 -5.24
C GLY A 70 4.37 1.26 -5.93
N LEU A 71 3.10 1.37 -5.55
CA LEU A 71 2.00 0.60 -6.11
C LEU A 71 1.48 1.26 -7.39
N TYR A 72 1.44 0.50 -8.47
CA TYR A 72 0.96 0.95 -9.78
C TYR A 72 -0.54 0.70 -9.96
N ASP A 73 -1.22 1.63 -10.61
CA ASP A 73 -2.61 1.46 -11.03
C ASP A 73 -2.78 2.05 -12.44
N PRO A 74 -2.94 1.24 -13.50
CA PRO A 74 -3.07 1.72 -14.89
C PRO A 74 -4.39 2.44 -15.17
N TYR A 75 -5.37 2.39 -14.27
CA TYR A 75 -6.69 2.97 -14.48
C TYR A 75 -6.94 4.23 -13.64
N ALA A 76 -6.17 4.45 -12.57
CA ALA A 76 -6.32 5.62 -11.70
C ALA A 76 -5.56 6.88 -12.20
N PRO A 77 -6.08 8.10 -11.93
CA PRO A 77 -5.34 9.35 -12.16
C PRO A 77 -4.02 9.42 -11.39
N ILE A 78 -4.01 8.90 -10.16
CA ILE A 78 -2.80 8.64 -9.39
C ILE A 78 -2.23 7.31 -9.87
N ARG A 79 -1.28 7.39 -10.80
CA ARG A 79 -0.68 6.24 -11.49
C ARG A 79 0.22 5.42 -10.58
N VAL A 80 0.94 6.09 -9.66
CA VAL A 80 1.78 5.42 -8.67
C VAL A 80 1.57 6.03 -7.30
N ARG A 81 1.40 5.17 -6.31
CA ARG A 81 1.40 5.50 -4.89
C ARG A 81 2.71 5.06 -4.26
N ILE A 82 3.51 6.01 -3.80
CA ILE A 82 4.89 5.77 -3.37
C ILE A 82 4.90 5.13 -1.99
N LEU A 83 5.60 4.01 -1.89
CA LEU A 83 5.83 3.29 -0.64
C LEU A 83 7.18 3.65 -0.03
N HIS A 84 8.21 3.82 -0.86
CA HIS A 84 9.55 4.13 -0.37
C HIS A 84 10.34 4.99 -1.37
N THR A 85 11.22 5.83 -0.84
CA THR A 85 12.20 6.64 -1.57
C THR A 85 13.56 6.49 -0.92
N GLY A 86 14.65 6.75 -1.66
CA GLY A 86 16.01 6.65 -1.13
C GLY A 86 16.75 5.46 -1.71
N GLN A 87 17.09 4.46 -0.89
CA GLN A 87 17.78 3.27 -1.39
C GLN A 87 16.78 2.22 -1.89
N PRO A 88 17.16 1.35 -2.85
CA PRO A 88 16.30 0.25 -3.27
C PRO A 88 15.96 -0.66 -2.08
N VAL A 89 14.68 -0.99 -1.95
CA VAL A 89 14.17 -1.95 -0.96
C VAL A 89 13.27 -2.98 -1.64
N GLN A 90 13.10 -4.12 -1.00
CA GLN A 90 12.07 -5.09 -1.37
C GLN A 90 10.79 -4.77 -0.58
N ILE A 91 9.66 -4.73 -1.28
CA ILE A 91 8.34 -4.59 -0.67
C ILE A 91 7.81 -6.00 -0.45
N ASP A 92 8.00 -6.52 0.75
CA ASP A 92 7.57 -7.85 1.19
C ASP A 92 6.91 -7.78 2.58
N THR A 93 6.53 -8.93 3.12
CA THR A 93 5.94 -9.06 4.47
C THR A 93 6.79 -8.38 5.55
N ASN A 94 8.13 -8.49 5.48
CA ASN A 94 9.02 -7.90 6.47
C ASN A 94 9.01 -6.36 6.38
N TRP A 95 9.01 -5.82 5.16
CA TRP A 95 8.87 -4.39 4.95
C TRP A 95 7.54 -3.86 5.50
N PHE A 96 6.42 -4.53 5.22
CA PHE A 96 5.12 -4.15 5.78
C PHE A 96 5.09 -4.24 7.30
N ARG A 97 5.72 -5.26 7.90
CA ARG A 97 5.84 -5.38 9.36
C ARG A 97 6.52 -4.15 9.96
N GLN A 98 7.64 -3.71 9.37
CA GLN A 98 8.35 -2.52 9.82
C GLN A 98 7.50 -1.25 9.70
N GLN A 99 6.75 -1.09 8.60
CA GLN A 99 5.87 0.08 8.43
C GLN A 99 4.72 0.10 9.44
N ILE A 100 4.09 -1.05 9.69
CA ILE A 100 3.01 -1.18 10.68
C ILE A 100 3.54 -0.95 12.09
N GLN A 101 4.74 -1.45 12.43
CA GLN A 101 5.40 -1.19 13.71
C GLN A 101 5.69 0.30 13.91
N GLN A 102 6.19 0.99 12.88
CA GLN A 102 6.40 2.45 12.94
C GLN A 102 5.08 3.20 13.14
N ALA A 103 4.01 2.76 12.46
CA ALA A 103 2.68 3.35 12.65
C ALA A 103 2.16 3.11 14.07
N ALA A 104 2.33 1.91 14.63
CA ALA A 104 1.98 1.57 16.01
C ALA A 104 2.78 2.40 17.03
N ALA A 105 4.09 2.57 16.81
CA ALA A 105 4.95 3.36 17.67
C ALA A 105 4.47 4.82 17.78
N ARG A 106 4.01 5.40 16.67
CA ARG A 106 3.41 6.76 16.67
C ARG A 106 2.12 6.86 17.51
N ARG A 107 1.47 5.74 17.85
CA ARG A 107 0.24 5.71 18.68
C ARG A 107 0.52 5.38 20.14
N GLN A 108 1.78 5.14 20.53
CA GLN A 108 2.14 4.88 21.93
C GLN A 108 1.88 6.08 22.86
N THR A 109 1.60 7.27 22.31
CA THR A 109 1.22 8.45 23.10
C THR A 109 -0.25 8.45 23.52
N LEU A 110 -1.06 7.50 23.05
CA LEU A 110 -2.45 7.36 23.47
C LEU A 110 -2.53 6.78 24.90
N PRO A 111 -3.57 7.12 25.68
CA PRO A 111 -3.78 6.52 27.00
C PRO A 111 -3.85 4.98 26.95
N ASP A 112 -3.31 4.30 27.97
CA ASP A 112 -3.20 2.84 28.02
C ASP A 112 -4.55 2.09 27.89
N ASN A 113 -5.66 2.72 28.29
CA ASN A 113 -7.01 2.16 28.18
C ASN A 113 -7.65 2.40 26.79
N THR A 114 -6.92 2.97 25.83
CA THR A 114 -7.43 3.24 24.48
C THR A 114 -7.45 1.95 23.66
N THR A 115 -8.63 1.36 23.52
CA THR A 115 -8.84 0.15 22.71
C THR A 115 -9.29 0.46 21.28
N GLY A 116 -9.74 1.69 21.01
CA GLY A 116 -10.21 2.13 19.69
C GLY A 116 -9.36 3.26 19.12
N TYR A 117 -8.67 3.01 18.00
CA TYR A 117 -7.89 4.05 17.32
C TYR A 117 -7.50 3.66 15.89
N ARG A 118 -7.09 4.65 15.10
CA ARG A 118 -6.50 4.44 13.78
C ARG A 118 -5.04 4.01 13.89
N LEU A 119 -4.76 2.75 13.59
CA LEU A 119 -3.40 2.20 13.56
C LEU A 119 -2.63 2.72 12.34
N VAL A 120 -3.22 2.63 11.14
CA VAL A 120 -2.63 3.09 9.88
C VAL A 120 -3.54 4.14 9.23
N HIS A 121 -2.97 5.28 8.87
CA HIS A 121 -3.65 6.43 8.28
C HIS A 121 -3.07 6.82 6.91
N GLY A 122 -3.06 5.88 5.98
CA GLY A 122 -2.73 6.14 4.58
C GLY A 122 -1.31 6.67 4.39
N GLU A 123 -1.22 7.73 3.61
CA GLU A 123 0.01 8.44 3.25
C GLU A 123 0.79 8.92 4.49
N ASN A 124 0.09 9.33 5.55
CA ASN A 124 0.72 9.82 6.78
C ASN A 124 1.52 8.75 7.52
N ASP A 125 1.24 7.47 7.23
CA ASP A 125 1.97 6.33 7.79
C ASP A 125 2.83 5.60 6.75
N GLY A 126 3.04 6.21 5.58
CA GLY A 126 3.85 5.63 4.50
C GLY A 126 3.16 4.47 3.77
N LEU A 127 1.84 4.34 3.91
CA LEU A 127 1.03 3.30 3.28
C LEU A 127 -0.15 3.93 2.51
N PRO A 128 0.10 4.69 1.42
CA PRO A 128 -0.93 5.49 0.73
C PRO A 128 -2.16 4.67 0.31
N GLY A 129 -3.35 5.15 0.65
CA GLY A 129 -4.61 4.46 0.33
C GLY A 129 -4.92 3.20 1.15
N LEU A 130 -4.15 2.91 2.20
CA LEU A 130 -4.44 1.88 3.19
C LEU A 130 -4.80 2.51 4.54
N VAL A 131 -5.96 2.17 5.08
CA VAL A 131 -6.38 2.57 6.42
C VAL A 131 -6.64 1.34 7.25
N ILE A 132 -6.16 1.32 8.49
CA ILE A 132 -6.41 0.24 9.44
C ILE A 132 -6.86 0.86 10.76
N ASP A 133 -8.11 0.59 11.14
CA ASP A 133 -8.70 1.02 12.40
C ASP A 133 -8.76 -0.19 13.35
N ARG A 134 -8.27 -0.02 14.58
CA ARG A 134 -8.35 -0.99 15.67
C ARG A 134 -9.59 -0.72 16.51
N TYR A 135 -10.35 -1.78 16.80
CA TYR A 135 -11.44 -1.83 17.76
C TYR A 135 -11.21 -3.03 18.68
N ASP A 136 -10.54 -2.78 19.80
CA ASP A 136 -10.05 -3.80 20.72
C ASP A 136 -9.22 -4.87 20.01
N GLN A 137 -9.73 -6.10 19.87
CA GLN A 137 -9.05 -7.22 19.21
C GLN A 137 -9.38 -7.34 17.71
N VAL A 138 -10.27 -6.48 17.19
CA VAL A 138 -10.74 -6.50 15.80
C VAL A 138 -10.09 -5.35 15.02
N TYR A 139 -9.55 -5.65 13.85
CA TYR A 139 -8.95 -4.67 12.96
C TYR A 139 -9.78 -4.53 11.68
N VAL A 140 -10.21 -3.31 11.37
CA VAL A 140 -10.92 -2.99 10.14
C VAL A 140 -9.94 -2.39 9.14
N MET A 141 -9.63 -3.14 8.08
CA MET A 141 -8.78 -2.70 6.99
C MET A 141 -9.64 -2.14 5.86
N ARG A 142 -9.39 -0.90 5.45
CA ARG A 142 -10.04 -0.26 4.31
C ARG A 142 -9.02 0.04 3.21
N LEU A 143 -9.40 -0.28 1.98
CA LEU A 143 -8.62 0.03 0.78
C LEU A 143 -9.30 1.15 -0.02
N ASP A 144 -8.57 2.23 -0.26
CA ASP A 144 -9.01 3.33 -1.13
C ASP A 144 -8.53 3.14 -2.59
N THR A 145 -7.79 2.08 -2.87
CA THR A 145 -7.36 1.68 -4.21
C THR A 145 -7.26 0.16 -4.30
N ALA A 146 -7.57 -0.39 -5.48
CA ALA A 146 -7.40 -1.81 -5.76
C ALA A 146 -5.92 -2.23 -5.86
N ALA A 147 -4.98 -1.28 -5.97
CA ALA A 147 -3.55 -1.58 -6.05
C ALA A 147 -2.99 -2.30 -4.80
N TRP A 148 -3.71 -2.26 -3.67
CA TRP A 148 -3.38 -3.02 -2.47
C TRP A 148 -3.79 -4.49 -2.53
N VAL A 149 -4.76 -4.86 -3.38
CA VAL A 149 -5.35 -6.20 -3.38
C VAL A 149 -4.29 -7.30 -3.59
N PRO A 150 -3.32 -7.18 -4.52
CA PRO A 150 -2.26 -8.19 -4.69
C PRO A 150 -1.28 -8.31 -3.52
N HIS A 151 -1.22 -7.29 -2.66
CA HIS A 151 -0.31 -7.20 -1.50
C HIS A 151 -0.99 -7.61 -0.19
N LEU A 152 -2.31 -7.89 -0.21
CA LEU A 152 -3.09 -8.17 1.00
C LEU A 152 -2.54 -9.33 1.80
N ASN A 153 -2.06 -10.40 1.16
CA ASN A 153 -1.49 -11.55 1.88
C ASN A 153 -0.32 -11.13 2.78
N ASP A 154 0.59 -10.32 2.26
CA ASP A 154 1.76 -9.85 3.01
C ASP A 154 1.37 -8.83 4.09
N VAL A 155 0.45 -7.92 3.77
CA VAL A 155 -0.04 -6.91 4.73
C VAL A 155 -0.81 -7.57 5.88
N LEU A 156 -1.63 -8.57 5.59
CA LEU A 156 -2.41 -9.30 6.61
C LEU A 156 -1.51 -10.11 7.52
N ALA A 157 -0.53 -10.85 6.95
CA ALA A 157 0.47 -11.55 7.75
C ALA A 157 1.26 -10.59 8.65
N ALA A 158 1.76 -9.48 8.08
CA ALA A 158 2.47 -8.46 8.83
C ALA A 158 1.62 -7.81 9.95
N LEU A 159 0.33 -7.56 9.69
CA LEU A 159 -0.59 -7.00 10.68
C LEU A 159 -0.80 -7.99 11.84
N THR A 160 -1.14 -9.25 11.53
CA THR A 160 -1.37 -10.30 12.54
C THR A 160 -0.14 -10.50 13.42
N GLU A 161 1.05 -10.59 12.83
CA GLU A 161 2.29 -10.77 13.57
C GLU A 161 2.66 -9.56 14.44
N THR A 162 2.34 -8.35 13.99
CA THR A 162 2.68 -7.12 14.73
C THR A 162 1.73 -6.86 15.89
N THR A 163 0.44 -7.20 15.74
CA THR A 163 -0.60 -6.75 16.67
C THR A 163 -1.28 -7.87 17.45
N GLY A 164 -1.09 -9.13 17.05
CA GLY A 164 -1.83 -10.26 17.61
C GLY A 164 -3.33 -10.23 17.29
N ALA A 165 -3.73 -9.55 16.20
CA ALA A 165 -5.12 -9.39 15.81
C ALA A 165 -5.90 -10.72 15.84
N ALA A 166 -6.96 -10.79 16.65
CA ALA A 166 -7.84 -11.96 16.69
C ALA A 166 -8.72 -12.05 15.44
N GLN A 167 -9.12 -10.90 14.89
CA GLN A 167 -9.92 -10.82 13.67
C GLN A 167 -9.55 -9.61 12.84
N ILE A 168 -9.54 -9.79 11.52
CA ILE A 168 -9.37 -8.71 10.54
C ILE A 168 -10.58 -8.71 9.61
N VAL A 169 -11.20 -7.55 9.46
CA VAL A 169 -12.34 -7.30 8.56
C VAL A 169 -11.86 -6.43 7.41
N LEU A 170 -11.94 -6.94 6.18
CA LEU A 170 -11.66 -6.15 4.99
C LEU A 170 -12.93 -5.40 4.56
N ARG A 171 -12.84 -4.08 4.49
CA ARG A 171 -13.88 -3.20 3.95
C ARG A 171 -13.40 -2.61 2.64
N LEU A 172 -13.96 -3.09 1.53
CA LEU A 172 -13.74 -2.49 0.23
C LEU A 172 -14.48 -1.14 0.16
N SER A 173 -13.79 -0.10 -0.32
CA SER A 173 -14.48 1.14 -0.68
C SER A 173 -15.36 0.91 -1.91
N ARG A 174 -16.41 1.74 -2.09
CA ARG A 174 -17.33 1.63 -3.25
C ARG A 174 -16.60 1.65 -4.60
N THR A 175 -15.46 2.34 -4.66
CA THR A 175 -14.61 2.44 -5.85
C THR A 175 -13.89 1.13 -6.18
N VAL A 176 -13.54 0.33 -5.17
CA VAL A 176 -12.89 -0.98 -5.37
C VAL A 176 -13.93 -2.07 -5.68
N GLN A 177 -15.16 -1.94 -5.20
CA GLN A 177 -16.26 -2.87 -5.48
C GLN A 177 -16.69 -2.91 -6.96
N GLN A 178 -16.28 -1.95 -7.79
CA GLN A 178 -16.64 -1.87 -9.22
C GLN A 178 -15.65 -2.59 -10.15
N ILE A 179 -14.60 -3.22 -9.61
CA ILE A 179 -13.54 -3.88 -10.38
C ILE A 179 -13.73 -5.41 -10.46
N GLU A 180 -14.75 -5.96 -9.76
CA GLU A 180 -15.26 -7.32 -9.99
C GLU A 180 -16.24 -7.37 -11.17
#